data_AF-A0A6G1GZ42-F1
#
_entry.id   AF-A0A6G1GZ42-F1
#
_cell.length_a   1.000
_cell.length_b   1.000
_cell.length_c   1.000
_cell.angle_alpha   90.00
_cell.angle_beta   90.00
_cell.angle_gamma   90.00
#
_symmetry.space_group_name_H-M   'P 1'
#
loop_
_entity.id
_entity.type
_entity.pdbx_description
1 polymer ?
#
loop_
_entity_poly.entity_id
_entity_poly.type
_entity_poly.pdbx_seq_one_letter_code
_entity_poly.pdbx_strand_id
1 'polypeptide(L)'
;LVVFSLLLPISSAAKCYSIQGQPMKEYYVPCNSTAQYSPCCNNGDLCSTNGLCLAMSGAWQGFIYGEGCTDSTGRANVCPQVCQNIPATWNTYNVLQCSPGTWCCRDAKDNASCCDTPSRIITSSPLGRVLMLRAGELDDDAISASPSSSTTPQSSLPSILPPAGPTSSTPSESPSPPSQQCAKCNSATIGGAVGGALGAAFLAALGALLVLRKRKKNLER
;
A
#
# COMPACT_ATOMS: atom_id res chain seq x y z
N LEU A 1 32.05 8.59 31.76
CA LEU A 1 31.08 9.39 31.00
C LEU A 1 30.99 8.78 29.61
N VAL A 2 30.07 7.83 29.41
CA VAL A 2 29.91 7.10 28.14
C VAL A 2 28.88 7.85 27.32
N VAL A 3 29.33 8.56 26.29
CA VAL A 3 28.45 9.26 25.34
C VAL A 3 27.92 8.21 24.36
N PHE A 4 26.73 7.69 24.64
CA PHE A 4 25.97 6.88 23.69
C PHE A 4 25.42 7.81 22.60
N SER A 5 26.17 7.98 21.52
CA SER A 5 25.68 8.62 20.30
C SER A 5 24.56 7.76 19.71
N LEU A 6 23.30 8.16 19.91
CA LEU A 6 22.16 7.64 19.16
C LEU A 6 22.33 8.02 17.68
N LEU A 7 22.89 7.10 16.90
CA LEU A 7 22.74 7.10 15.44
C LEU A 7 21.28 6.73 15.15
N LEU A 8 20.41 7.74 15.08
CA LEU A 8 19.10 7.58 14.46
C LEU A 8 19.33 7.15 13.00
N PRO A 9 18.74 6.05 12.52
CA PRO A 9 18.80 5.72 11.11
C PRO A 9 18.15 6.87 10.34
N ILE A 10 18.93 7.58 9.54
CA ILE A 10 18.40 8.50 8.55
C ILE A 10 17.65 7.61 7.57
N SER A 11 16.32 7.53 7.72
CA SER A 11 15.47 6.93 6.72
C SER A 11 15.64 7.77 5.45
N SER A 12 16.51 7.29 4.55
CA SER A 12 16.63 7.84 3.21
C SER A 12 15.23 7.78 2.60
N ALA A 13 14.67 8.93 2.23
CA ALA A 13 13.45 8.95 1.44
C ALA A 13 13.64 8.01 0.24
N ALA A 14 12.79 6.99 0.12
CA ALA A 14 12.94 5.98 -0.92
C ALA A 14 12.80 6.67 -2.28
N LYS A 15 13.83 6.53 -3.13
CA LYS A 15 13.83 7.12 -4.47
C LYS A 15 12.87 6.35 -5.36
N CYS A 16 12.07 7.07 -6.14
CA CYS A 16 11.18 6.50 -7.13
C CYS A 16 11.88 6.32 -8.47
N TYR A 17 11.64 5.18 -9.11
CA TYR A 17 12.11 4.84 -10.43
C TYR A 17 10.91 4.54 -11.33
N SER A 18 11.00 4.94 -12.60
CA SER A 18 9.95 4.66 -13.58
C SER A 18 9.86 3.16 -13.87
N ILE A 19 8.82 2.74 -14.58
CA ILE A 19 8.71 1.36 -15.11
C ILE A 19 9.89 0.93 -16.00
N GLN A 20 10.72 1.87 -16.46
CA GLN A 20 11.96 1.62 -17.21
C GLN A 20 13.22 1.71 -16.33
N GLY A 21 13.06 1.79 -15.01
CA GLY A 21 14.14 1.88 -14.03
C GLY A 21 14.85 3.24 -13.97
N GLN A 22 14.29 4.28 -14.59
CA GLN A 22 14.91 5.61 -14.61
C GLN A 22 14.50 6.41 -13.38
N PRO A 23 15.41 7.18 -12.74
CA PRO A 23 15.05 7.99 -11.58
C PRO A 23 13.96 9.01 -11.94
N MET A 24 12.92 9.08 -11.12
CA MET A 24 11.78 9.98 -11.29
C MET A 24 12.00 11.31 -10.57
N LYS A 25 11.17 12.30 -10.90
CA LYS A 25 11.18 13.62 -10.27
C LYS A 25 10.68 13.54 -8.82
N GLU A 26 11.07 14.51 -7.99
CA GLU A 26 10.82 14.51 -6.54
C GLU A 26 9.34 14.60 -6.12
N TYR A 27 8.44 15.02 -7.02
CA TYR A 27 7.01 15.04 -6.72
C TYR A 27 6.36 13.65 -6.76
N TYR A 28 7.10 12.64 -7.21
CA TYR A 28 6.70 11.25 -7.08
C TYR A 28 7.12 10.71 -5.72
N VAL A 29 6.14 10.20 -4.98
CA VAL A 29 6.32 9.74 -3.61
C VAL A 29 5.96 8.26 -3.49
N PRO A 30 6.68 7.50 -2.66
CA PRO A 30 6.31 6.12 -2.39
C PRO A 30 4.97 6.09 -1.64
N CYS A 31 4.11 5.17 -2.04
CA CYS A 31 2.83 4.90 -1.38
C CYS A 31 2.98 4.45 0.07
N ASN A 32 4.09 3.80 0.39
CA ASN A 32 4.50 3.39 1.72
C ASN A 32 6.00 3.67 1.87
N SER A 33 6.33 4.71 2.63
CA SER A 33 7.70 5.16 2.88
C SER A 33 8.50 4.24 3.82
N THR A 34 7.83 3.29 4.49
CA THR A 34 8.46 2.34 5.42
C THR A 34 8.69 0.97 4.80
N ALA A 35 8.03 0.66 3.69
CA ALA A 35 8.19 -0.61 2.99
C ALA A 35 9.54 -0.67 2.24
N GLN A 36 10.10 -1.88 2.13
CA GLN A 36 11.33 -2.10 1.36
C GLN A 36 11.15 -1.68 -0.11
N TYR A 37 10.03 -2.09 -0.72
CA TYR A 37 9.60 -1.65 -2.03
C TYR A 37 8.20 -1.08 -1.94
N SER A 38 7.94 -0.05 -2.72
CA SER A 38 6.65 0.63 -2.73
C SER A 38 6.33 1.15 -4.13
N PRO A 39 5.07 1.07 -4.58
CA PRO A 39 4.64 1.80 -5.76
C PRO A 39 4.88 3.29 -5.56
N CYS A 40 5.19 3.99 -6.64
CA CYS A 40 5.33 5.44 -6.63
C CYS A 40 4.16 6.07 -7.37
N CYS A 41 3.54 7.06 -6.73
CA CYS A 41 2.45 7.85 -7.29
C CYS A 41 2.80 9.34 -7.24
N ASN A 42 2.15 10.13 -8.09
CA ASN A 42 2.22 11.59 -7.99
C ASN A 42 1.67 12.05 -6.63
N ASN A 43 2.25 13.10 -6.06
CA ASN A 43 1.80 13.64 -4.79
C ASN A 43 0.32 14.06 -4.86
N GLY A 44 -0.49 13.47 -3.98
CA GLY A 44 -1.94 13.71 -3.90
C GLY A 44 -2.80 12.68 -4.64
N ASP A 45 -2.20 11.73 -5.36
CA ASP A 45 -2.93 10.62 -5.97
C ASP A 45 -3.10 9.44 -5.01
N LEU A 46 -4.09 8.58 -5.26
CA LEU A 46 -4.34 7.41 -4.40
C LEU A 46 -3.56 6.20 -4.88
N CYS A 47 -3.01 5.48 -3.92
CA CYS A 47 -2.30 4.23 -4.16
C CYS A 47 -3.26 3.03 -4.22
N SER A 48 -2.90 2.01 -4.97
CA SER A 48 -3.61 0.71 -5.03
C SER A 48 -2.68 -0.43 -4.62
N THR A 49 -3.24 -1.52 -4.09
CA THR A 49 -2.49 -2.73 -3.68
C THR A 49 -1.73 -3.38 -4.83
N ASN A 50 -2.14 -3.15 -6.07
CA ASN A 50 -1.50 -3.74 -7.27
C ASN A 50 -0.46 -2.80 -7.90
N GLY A 51 0.00 -1.81 -7.14
CA GLY A 51 1.02 -0.85 -7.55
C GLY A 51 0.56 0.21 -8.54
N LEU A 52 -0.75 0.28 -8.80
CA LEU A 52 -1.35 1.33 -9.60
C LEU A 52 -1.68 2.57 -8.77
N CYS A 53 -1.82 3.69 -9.45
CA CYS A 53 -2.19 4.98 -8.91
C CYS A 53 -3.53 5.42 -9.51
N LEU A 54 -4.34 6.14 -8.73
CA LEU A 54 -5.55 6.80 -9.20
C LEU A 54 -5.35 8.31 -9.14
N ALA A 55 -5.39 8.94 -10.31
CA ALA A 55 -5.26 10.38 -10.45
C ALA A 55 -6.43 11.10 -9.76
N MET A 56 -6.12 11.95 -8.79
CA MET A 56 -7.14 12.68 -8.02
C MET A 56 -7.38 14.11 -8.51
N SER A 57 -6.47 14.65 -9.33
CA SER A 57 -6.52 16.04 -9.76
C SER A 57 -6.07 16.23 -11.22
N GLY A 58 -6.34 17.43 -11.75
CA GLY A 58 -5.95 17.80 -13.11
C GLY A 58 -6.80 17.15 -14.20
N ALA A 59 -6.33 17.24 -15.45
CA ALA A 59 -7.05 16.76 -16.63
C ALA A 59 -7.19 15.22 -16.68
N TRP A 60 -6.42 14.50 -15.88
CA TRP A 60 -6.39 13.04 -15.81
C TRP A 60 -7.14 12.50 -14.59
N GLN A 61 -7.89 13.33 -13.88
CA GLN A 61 -8.66 12.90 -12.72
C GLN A 61 -9.54 11.69 -13.05
N GLY A 62 -9.49 10.66 -12.20
CA GLY A 62 -10.21 9.40 -12.37
C GLY A 62 -9.47 8.36 -13.20
N PHE A 63 -8.32 8.67 -13.80
CA PHE A 63 -7.51 7.69 -14.51
C PHE A 63 -6.73 6.81 -13.54
N ILE A 64 -6.73 5.51 -13.83
CA ILE A 64 -5.86 4.54 -13.18
C ILE A 64 -4.61 4.42 -14.04
N TYR A 65 -3.44 4.53 -13.43
CA TYR A 65 -2.18 4.54 -14.15
C TYR A 65 -1.09 3.80 -13.38
N GLY A 66 -0.06 3.36 -14.11
CA GLY A 66 1.15 2.78 -13.54
C GLY A 66 2.37 3.52 -14.08
N GLU A 67 3.25 3.96 -13.18
CA GLU A 67 4.38 4.81 -13.57
C GLU A 67 5.72 4.36 -13.01
N GLY A 68 5.75 3.75 -11.83
CA GLY A 68 7.01 3.46 -11.18
C GLY A 68 6.90 2.82 -9.81
N CYS A 69 8.07 2.56 -9.25
CA CYS A 69 8.26 1.87 -7.99
C CYS A 69 9.59 2.31 -7.36
N THR A 70 9.77 2.09 -6.07
CA THR A 70 11.08 2.31 -5.42
C THR A 70 12.09 1.21 -5.76
N ASP A 71 11.63 0.08 -6.31
CA ASP A 71 12.49 -0.91 -6.97
C ASP A 71 12.90 -0.41 -8.36
N SER A 72 14.19 -0.14 -8.55
CA SER A 72 14.74 0.30 -9.83
C SER A 72 14.66 -0.76 -10.93
N THR A 73 14.44 -2.03 -10.59
CA THR A 73 14.22 -3.10 -11.58
C THR A 73 12.75 -3.22 -11.97
N GLY A 74 11.84 -2.66 -11.17
CA GLY A 74 10.40 -2.77 -11.35
C GLY A 74 9.87 -4.20 -11.24
N ARG A 75 10.58 -5.11 -10.56
CA ARG A 75 10.23 -6.54 -10.47
C ARG A 75 9.60 -6.94 -9.14
N ALA A 76 9.67 -6.09 -8.12
CA ALA A 76 8.98 -6.37 -6.87
C ALA A 76 7.46 -6.51 -7.11
N ASN A 77 6.83 -7.44 -6.41
CA ASN A 77 5.42 -7.78 -6.60
C ASN A 77 4.46 -6.61 -6.33
N VAL A 78 4.86 -5.67 -5.47
CA VAL A 78 4.14 -4.43 -5.15
C VAL A 78 4.23 -3.39 -6.27
N CYS A 79 5.16 -3.52 -7.20
CA CYS A 79 5.31 -2.58 -8.31
C CYS A 79 4.17 -2.77 -9.34
N PRO A 80 3.89 -1.76 -10.18
CA PRO A 80 2.84 -1.82 -11.20
C PRO A 80 3.08 -2.90 -12.27
N GLN A 81 2.62 -4.14 -12.04
CA GLN A 81 2.76 -5.30 -12.95
C GLN A 81 1.50 -5.61 -13.78
N VAL A 82 0.46 -4.78 -13.67
CA VAL A 82 -0.86 -5.08 -14.24
C VAL A 82 -0.81 -5.18 -15.77
N CYS A 83 -0.01 -4.33 -16.40
CA CYS A 83 0.22 -4.36 -17.84
C CYS A 83 1.45 -5.19 -18.15
N GLN A 84 1.28 -6.32 -18.85
CA GLN A 84 2.38 -7.16 -19.31
C GLN A 84 2.94 -6.64 -20.64
N ASN A 85 4.22 -6.89 -20.90
CA ASN A 85 4.89 -6.56 -22.17
C ASN A 85 4.79 -5.07 -22.55
N ILE A 86 5.00 -4.20 -21.57
CA ILE A 86 5.03 -2.75 -21.80
C ILE A 86 6.18 -2.43 -22.77
N PRO A 87 5.90 -1.77 -23.90
CA PRO A 87 6.94 -1.31 -24.81
C PRO A 87 7.97 -0.45 -24.09
N ALA A 88 9.26 -0.60 -24.44
CA ALA A 88 10.35 0.18 -23.85
C ALA A 88 10.20 1.71 -24.06
N THR A 89 9.31 2.13 -24.97
CA THR A 89 9.00 3.53 -25.24
C THR A 89 8.04 4.14 -24.22
N TRP A 90 7.32 3.33 -23.43
CA TRP A 90 6.35 3.81 -22.46
C TRP A 90 7.07 4.12 -21.14
N ASN A 91 6.91 5.35 -20.66
CA ASN A 91 7.40 5.76 -19.34
C ASN A 91 6.31 5.63 -18.26
N THR A 92 5.05 5.66 -18.69
CA THR A 92 3.85 5.60 -17.86
C THR A 92 2.75 5.00 -18.73
N TYR A 93 1.82 4.28 -18.12
CA TYR A 93 0.67 3.71 -18.82
C TYR A 93 -0.62 4.00 -18.09
N ASN A 94 -1.70 4.12 -18.86
CA ASN A 94 -3.05 4.18 -18.34
C ASN A 94 -3.71 2.80 -18.45
N VAL A 95 -4.54 2.47 -17.45
CA VAL A 95 -5.39 1.28 -17.41
C VAL A 95 -6.83 1.72 -17.57
N LEU A 96 -7.48 1.27 -18.65
CA LEU A 96 -8.85 1.65 -19.00
C LEU A 96 -9.78 0.46 -18.85
N GLN A 97 -11.00 0.71 -18.38
CA GLN A 97 -12.03 -0.31 -18.35
C GLN A 97 -12.67 -0.46 -19.73
N CYS A 98 -12.74 -1.69 -20.22
CA CYS A 98 -13.43 -2.01 -21.47
C CYS A 98 -14.82 -2.58 -21.21
N SER A 99 -14.88 -3.52 -20.27
CA SER A 99 -16.10 -4.16 -19.77
C SER A 99 -15.91 -4.50 -18.30
N PRO A 100 -16.97 -4.83 -17.54
CA PRO A 100 -16.80 -5.34 -16.18
C PRO A 100 -15.80 -6.50 -16.13
N GLY A 101 -14.73 -6.35 -15.35
CA GLY A 101 -13.65 -7.34 -15.25
C GLY A 101 -12.66 -7.40 -16.42
N THR A 102 -12.84 -6.60 -17.48
CA THR A 102 -11.92 -6.52 -18.62
C THR A 102 -11.33 -5.12 -18.74
N TRP A 103 -10.02 -5.04 -18.79
CA TRP A 103 -9.29 -3.78 -18.84
C TRP A 103 -8.32 -3.79 -20.01
N CYS A 104 -7.74 -2.64 -20.32
CA CYS A 104 -6.69 -2.55 -21.31
C CYS A 104 -5.62 -1.53 -20.91
N CYS A 105 -4.43 -1.73 -21.45
CA CYS A 105 -3.27 -0.87 -21.20
C CYS A 105 -2.94 -0.03 -22.42
N ARG A 106 -2.65 1.26 -22.22
CA ARG A 106 -2.15 2.15 -23.27
C ARG A 106 -1.05 3.06 -22.73
N ASP A 107 -0.22 3.59 -23.63
CA ASP A 107 0.72 4.66 -23.29
C ASP A 107 -0.06 5.83 -22.68
N ALA A 108 0.47 6.46 -21.64
CA ALA A 108 -0.18 7.59 -21.01
C ALA A 108 -0.40 8.79 -21.96
N LYS A 109 0.39 8.90 -23.04
CA LYS A 109 0.25 9.92 -24.08
C LYS A 109 -0.80 9.58 -25.14
N ASP A 110 -1.24 8.33 -25.21
CA ASP A 110 -2.25 7.88 -26.15
C ASP A 110 -3.64 8.26 -25.61
N ASN A 111 -4.42 8.96 -26.42
CA ASN A 111 -5.78 9.38 -26.06
C ASN A 111 -6.85 8.40 -26.57
N ALA A 112 -6.49 7.48 -27.48
CA ALA A 112 -7.43 6.51 -28.03
C ALA A 112 -7.70 5.35 -27.06
N SER A 113 -8.93 4.82 -27.08
CA SER A 113 -9.25 3.62 -26.32
C SER A 113 -8.38 2.44 -26.77
N CYS A 114 -7.91 1.63 -25.83
CA CYS A 114 -7.18 0.39 -26.13
C CYS A 114 -8.09 -0.85 -26.19
N CYS A 115 -9.41 -0.67 -26.00
CA CYS A 115 -10.36 -1.78 -25.90
C CYS A 115 -10.57 -2.54 -27.21
N ASP A 116 -10.29 -1.89 -28.34
CA ASP A 116 -10.41 -2.51 -29.66
C ASP A 116 -9.12 -3.23 -30.09
N THR A 117 -8.09 -3.23 -29.25
CA THR A 117 -6.79 -3.86 -29.53
C THR A 117 -6.60 -5.09 -28.64
N PRO A 118 -6.84 -6.32 -29.15
CA PRO A 118 -6.81 -7.55 -28.34
C PRO A 118 -5.48 -7.77 -27.60
N SER A 119 -4.36 -7.36 -28.18
CA SER A 119 -3.02 -7.46 -27.56
C SER A 119 -2.81 -6.52 -26.37
N ARG A 120 -3.70 -5.54 -26.17
CA ARG A 120 -3.66 -4.59 -25.05
C ARG A 120 -4.66 -4.95 -23.95
N ILE A 121 -5.51 -5.96 -24.17
CA ILE A 121 -6.53 -6.39 -23.21
C ILE A 121 -5.90 -7.23 -22.09
N ILE A 122 -6.36 -6.99 -20.87
CA ILE A 122 -6.05 -7.79 -19.68
C ILE A 122 -7.38 -8.25 -19.04
N THR A 123 -7.49 -9.56 -18.78
CA THR A 123 -8.71 -10.21 -18.28
C THR A 123 -8.50 -10.99 -16.99
N SER A 124 -7.26 -11.29 -16.62
CA SER A 124 -6.92 -12.21 -15.51
C SER A 124 -6.48 -11.52 -14.22
N SER A 125 -6.34 -10.20 -14.21
CA SER A 125 -5.84 -9.46 -13.04
C SER A 125 -6.90 -8.49 -12.51
N PRO A 126 -7.39 -8.65 -11.27
CA PRO A 126 -8.14 -7.57 -10.62
C PRO A 126 -7.23 -6.33 -10.53
N LEU A 127 -7.79 -5.11 -10.58
CA LEU A 127 -7.00 -3.87 -10.45
C LEU A 127 -6.55 -3.55 -9.01
N GLY A 128 -6.65 -4.53 -8.12
CA GLY A 128 -6.35 -4.37 -6.71
C GLY A 128 -7.42 -3.54 -6.02
N ARG A 129 -7.14 -3.16 -4.77
CA ARG A 129 -7.99 -2.27 -3.99
C ARG A 129 -7.26 -0.95 -3.81
N VAL A 130 -7.99 0.16 -3.87
CA VAL A 130 -7.43 1.46 -3.49
C VAL A 130 -7.09 1.41 -2.01
N LEU A 131 -5.82 1.69 -1.69
CA LEU A 131 -5.32 1.88 -0.34
C LEU A 131 -5.82 3.25 0.14
N MET A 132 -7.05 3.28 0.62
CA MET A 132 -7.51 4.39 1.42
C MET A 132 -6.84 4.25 2.79
N LEU A 133 -6.04 5.23 3.20
CA LEU A 133 -5.72 5.37 4.62
C LEU A 133 -7.03 5.68 5.34
N ARG A 134 -7.75 4.64 5.79
CA ARG A 134 -8.74 4.83 6.85
C ARG A 134 -7.93 5.20 8.08
N ALA A 135 -8.19 6.37 8.64
CA ALA A 135 -7.66 6.74 9.94
C ALA A 135 -8.15 5.68 10.96
N GLY A 136 -7.32 4.69 11.27
CA GLY A 136 -7.60 3.72 12.33
C GLY A 136 -7.16 2.26 12.13
N GLU A 137 -6.83 1.79 10.93
CA GLU A 137 -6.59 0.34 10.74
C GLU A 137 -5.31 0.08 9.95
N LEU A 138 -4.20 -0.09 10.68
CA LEU A 138 -3.03 -0.83 10.21
C LEU A 138 -3.32 -2.32 10.42
N ASP A 139 -4.19 -2.89 9.59
CA ASP A 139 -4.30 -4.34 9.48
C ASP A 139 -3.34 -4.81 8.38
N ASP A 140 -2.25 -5.40 8.84
CA ASP A 140 -1.24 -6.10 8.07
C ASP A 140 -1.81 -7.46 7.63
N ASP A 141 -2.84 -7.48 6.80
CA ASP A 141 -3.43 -8.74 6.34
C ASP A 141 -4.07 -8.60 4.93
N ALA A 142 -3.22 -8.68 3.90
CA ALA A 142 -3.61 -9.14 2.57
C ALA A 142 -2.38 -9.43 1.67
N ILE A 143 -1.45 -10.28 2.12
CA ILE A 143 -0.57 -11.01 1.18
C ILE A 143 -0.58 -12.49 1.55
N SER A 144 -1.58 -13.21 1.03
CA SER A 144 -1.44 -14.64 0.80
C SER A 144 -2.25 -15.04 -0.42
N ALA A 145 -1.59 -15.00 -1.58
CA ALA A 145 -2.08 -15.65 -2.79
C ALA A 145 -1.79 -17.15 -2.66
N SER A 146 -2.82 -17.96 -2.38
CA SER A 146 -2.71 -19.41 -2.42
C SER A 146 -3.06 -19.92 -3.82
N PRO A 147 -2.22 -20.75 -4.48
CA PRO A 147 -2.58 -21.40 -5.73
C PRO A 147 -3.47 -22.61 -5.44
N SER A 148 -4.70 -22.63 -5.97
CA SER A 148 -5.56 -23.81 -5.96
C SER A 148 -5.16 -24.75 -7.10
N SER A 149 -4.41 -25.80 -6.79
CA SER A 149 -4.21 -26.97 -7.65
C SER A 149 -5.34 -27.97 -7.42
N SER A 150 -6.25 -28.11 -8.39
CA SER A 150 -7.29 -29.13 -8.40
C SER A 150 -6.93 -30.26 -9.37
N THR A 151 -6.57 -31.42 -8.84
CA THR A 151 -6.40 -32.69 -9.57
C THR A 151 -7.20 -33.80 -8.87
N THR A 152 -8.32 -34.20 -9.53
CA THR A 152 -8.89 -35.56 -9.76
C THR A 152 -9.06 -36.58 -8.60
N PRO A 153 -9.82 -37.71 -8.72
CA PRO A 153 -10.88 -38.13 -9.67
C PRO A 153 -12.18 -38.73 -9.03
N GLN A 154 -13.21 -38.84 -9.89
CA GLN A 154 -14.33 -39.80 -9.99
C GLN A 154 -14.43 -40.99 -9.01
N SER A 155 -15.62 -41.22 -8.40
CA SER A 155 -16.03 -42.54 -7.90
C SER A 155 -17.57 -42.74 -7.87
N SER A 156 -17.98 -43.95 -8.27
CA SER A 156 -19.34 -44.49 -8.42
C SER A 156 -19.88 -45.15 -7.14
N LEU A 157 -21.20 -45.11 -6.94
CA LEU A 157 -21.99 -45.81 -5.89
C LEU A 157 -22.65 -47.10 -6.45
N PRO A 158 -23.41 -47.91 -5.67
CA PRO A 158 -23.11 -48.57 -4.38
C PRO A 158 -23.59 -50.06 -4.38
N SER A 159 -23.48 -50.81 -3.27
CA SER A 159 -24.58 -51.63 -2.67
C SER A 159 -24.11 -52.72 -1.66
N ILE A 160 -25.01 -53.01 -0.71
CA ILE A 160 -25.22 -54.22 0.13
C ILE A 160 -24.75 -54.18 1.62
N LEU A 161 -25.69 -54.57 2.49
CA LEU A 161 -25.87 -54.47 3.96
C LEU A 161 -25.86 -55.90 4.61
N PRO A 162 -26.22 -56.13 5.92
CA PRO A 162 -25.54 -56.03 7.25
C PRO A 162 -25.44 -57.45 7.96
N PRO A 163 -25.54 -57.70 9.31
CA PRO A 163 -25.51 -56.89 10.56
C PRO A 163 -24.67 -57.46 11.77
N ALA A 164 -24.49 -56.64 12.84
CA ALA A 164 -24.85 -56.92 14.26
C ALA A 164 -23.92 -56.27 15.33
N GLY A 165 -24.52 -55.65 16.37
CA GLY A 165 -23.92 -55.46 17.71
C GLY A 165 -23.86 -54.01 18.26
N PRO A 166 -24.55 -53.67 19.38
CA PRO A 166 -24.54 -52.33 19.98
C PRO A 166 -23.65 -52.22 21.22
N THR A 167 -22.89 -51.13 21.35
CA THR A 167 -22.29 -50.73 22.64
C THR A 167 -22.25 -49.21 22.78
N SER A 168 -22.59 -48.77 23.99
CA SER A 168 -22.87 -47.41 24.44
C SER A 168 -21.62 -46.67 24.98
N SER A 169 -21.75 -45.34 25.07
CA SER A 169 -21.12 -44.37 26.01
C SER A 169 -19.85 -43.60 25.60
N THR A 170 -20.01 -42.27 25.56
CA THR A 170 -19.29 -41.20 26.33
C THR A 170 -18.83 -40.02 25.44
N PRO A 171 -19.15 -38.74 25.76
CA PRO A 171 -18.63 -37.57 25.05
C PRO A 171 -17.31 -37.08 25.67
N SER A 172 -16.30 -36.80 24.85
CA SER A 172 -15.00 -36.26 25.28
C SER A 172 -14.75 -34.87 24.68
N GLU A 173 -14.27 -33.98 25.55
CA GLU A 173 -13.99 -32.56 25.37
C GLU A 173 -12.80 -32.23 24.45
N SER A 174 -12.74 -30.93 24.11
CA SER A 174 -11.80 -30.08 23.35
C SER A 174 -10.28 -30.37 23.50
N PRO A 175 -9.43 -29.87 22.56
CA PRO A 175 -8.75 -28.60 22.85
C PRO A 175 -8.54 -27.66 21.64
N SER A 176 -8.73 -26.37 21.91
CA SER A 176 -8.31 -25.19 21.13
C SER A 176 -6.78 -25.03 21.06
N PRO A 177 -6.20 -24.47 19.97
CA PRO A 177 -4.82 -24.01 19.96
C PRO A 177 -4.64 -22.58 20.51
N PRO A 178 -3.44 -22.21 20.96
CA PRO A 178 -3.23 -21.29 22.09
C PRO A 178 -3.16 -19.80 21.71
N SER A 179 -3.76 -18.99 22.59
CA SER A 179 -3.51 -17.55 22.71
C SER A 179 -2.08 -17.29 23.18
N GLN A 180 -1.20 -16.86 22.27
CA GLN A 180 0.08 -16.26 22.66
C GLN A 180 -0.16 -14.81 23.09
N GLN A 181 -0.28 -14.63 24.41
CA GLN A 181 -0.10 -13.35 25.06
C GLN A 181 1.34 -12.87 24.82
N CYS A 182 1.54 -11.86 23.98
CA CYS A 182 2.74 -11.04 24.05
C CYS A 182 2.51 -9.98 25.12
N ALA A 183 3.16 -10.19 26.27
CA ALA A 183 3.15 -9.26 27.38
C ALA A 183 3.87 -7.97 26.97
N LYS A 184 3.11 -6.87 26.99
CA LYS A 184 3.56 -5.47 27.04
C LYS A 184 4.07 -4.84 25.74
N CYS A 185 3.14 -4.54 24.83
CA CYS A 185 3.33 -3.51 23.82
C CYS A 185 2.85 -2.16 24.37
N ASN A 186 3.78 -1.29 24.82
CA ASN A 186 3.46 0.09 25.22
C ASN A 186 3.20 0.94 23.96
N SER A 187 1.98 0.87 23.43
CA SER A 187 1.52 1.64 22.25
C SER A 187 1.19 3.11 22.55
N ALA A 188 1.79 3.70 23.60
CA ALA A 188 1.45 5.04 24.08
C ALA A 188 2.58 6.08 23.89
N THR A 189 3.76 5.68 23.41
CA THR A 189 4.96 6.55 23.50
C THR A 189 5.29 7.31 22.21
N ILE A 190 4.76 6.92 21.05
CA ILE A 190 5.22 7.46 19.76
C ILE A 190 4.53 8.80 19.40
N GLY A 191 3.39 9.13 20.02
CA GLY A 191 2.70 10.41 19.81
C GLY A 191 3.33 11.63 20.51
N GLY A 192 4.26 11.42 21.46
CA GLY A 192 4.79 12.50 22.30
C GLY A 192 5.92 13.33 21.67
N ALA A 193 6.66 12.76 20.71
CA ALA A 193 7.92 13.36 20.26
C ALA A 193 7.74 14.53 19.27
N VAL A 194 6.72 14.50 18.40
CA VAL A 194 6.51 15.55 17.38
C VAL A 194 5.78 16.77 17.96
N GLY A 195 4.89 16.56 18.93
CA GLY A 195 4.15 17.64 19.60
C GLY A 195 5.02 18.53 20.50
N GLY A 196 6.05 17.96 21.13
CA GLY A 196 6.91 18.69 22.08
C GLY A 196 7.75 19.79 21.41
N ALA A 197 8.35 19.51 20.25
CA ALA A 197 9.21 20.47 19.56
C ALA A 197 8.41 21.66 18.98
N LEU A 198 7.24 21.39 18.38
CA LEU A 198 6.34 22.44 17.86
C LEU A 198 5.73 23.27 19.01
N GLY A 199 5.34 22.63 20.11
CA GLY A 199 4.79 23.32 21.28
C GLY A 199 5.78 24.28 21.93
N ALA A 200 7.03 23.86 22.12
CA ALA A 200 8.07 24.72 22.70
C ALA A 200 8.41 25.92 21.80
N ALA A 201 8.50 25.72 20.49
CA ALA A 201 8.73 26.81 19.53
C ALA A 201 7.58 27.83 19.53
N PHE A 202 6.33 27.35 19.60
CA PHE A 202 5.15 28.21 19.64
C PHE A 202 5.08 29.05 20.93
N LEU A 203 5.39 28.45 22.09
CA LEU A 203 5.42 29.16 23.37
C LEU A 203 6.55 30.19 23.45
N ALA A 204 7.72 29.89 22.88
CA ALA A 204 8.82 30.84 22.78
C ALA A 204 8.46 32.05 21.88
N ALA A 205 7.81 31.80 20.75
CA ALA A 205 7.35 32.86 19.84
C ALA A 205 6.29 33.77 20.50
N LEU A 206 5.33 33.20 21.23
CA LEU A 206 4.35 33.96 22.00
C LEU A 206 5.00 34.80 23.11
N GLY A 207 5.97 34.24 23.84
CA GLY A 207 6.73 34.95 24.85
C GLY A 207 7.47 36.17 24.28
N ALA A 208 8.17 36.00 23.15
CA ALA A 208 8.86 37.08 22.46
C ALA A 208 7.90 38.20 22.00
N LEU A 209 6.75 37.84 21.43
CA LEU A 209 5.72 38.80 20.99
C LEU A 209 5.16 39.63 22.16
N LEU A 210 4.91 39.01 23.32
CA LEU A 210 4.41 39.72 24.50
C LEU A 210 5.45 40.69 25.08
N VAL A 211 6.72 40.31 25.10
CA VAL A 211 7.82 41.20 25.54
C VAL A 211 7.96 42.40 24.62
N LEU A 212 7.93 42.19 23.30
CA LEU A 212 8.01 43.27 22.32
C LEU A 212 6.81 44.22 22.42
N ARG A 213 5.59 43.69 22.62
CA ARG A 213 4.39 44.51 22.84
C ARG A 213 4.46 45.35 24.12
N LYS A 214 5.01 44.80 25.21
CA LYS A 214 5.21 45.57 26.45
C LYS A 214 6.27 46.66 26.28
N ARG A 215 7.39 46.36 25.61
CA ARG A 215 8.42 47.37 25.33
C ARG A 215 7.91 48.50 24.43
N LYS A 216 7.08 48.18 23.43
CA LYS A 216 6.44 49.18 22.58
C LYS A 216 5.48 50.08 23.37
N LYS A 217 4.61 49.49 24.20
CA LYS A 217 3.70 50.27 25.07
C LYS A 217 4.41 51.15 26.09
N ASN A 218 5.57 50.72 26.59
CA ASN A 218 6.39 51.51 27.51
C ASN A 218 7.23 52.60 26.80
N LEU A 219 7.40 52.51 25.48
CA LEU A 219 8.04 53.52 24.65
C LEU A 219 7.03 54.57 24.15
N GLU A 220 5.77 54.18 24.01
CA GLU A 220 4.64 55.04 23.62
C GLU A 220 3.98 55.76 24.81
N ARG A 221 4.49 55.59 26.03
CA ARG A 221 4.05 56.27 27.26
C ARG A 221 5.18 57.11 27.82
#